data_AF-Q08X74-F1
#
_entry.id   AF-Q08X74-F1
#
_cell.length_a   1.000
_cell.length_b   1.000
_cell.length_c   1.000
_cell.angle_alpha   90.00
_cell.angle_beta   90.00
_cell.angle_gamma   90.00
#
_symmetry.space_group_name_H-M   'P 1'
#
loop_
_entity.id
_entity.type
_entity.pdbx_description
1 polymer ?
#
loop_
_entity_poly.entity_id
_entity_poly.type
_entity_poly.pdbx_seq_one_letter_code
_entity_poly.pdbx_strand_id
1 'polypeptide(L)'
;MNTALFLSPHLDDVAFSCGGMLARLKARRWRIVLATVFTRSVTHPTGFALACQTDKGLGPDVDYMALRRAEDRSFAARMGVDQLIWMDLPEAPHRGYHSPGALFAPPHRDDDIIPTLEEKLSLLVDEVRP
;
A
#
# COMPACT_ATOMS: atom_id res chain seq x y z
N MET A 1 20.71 -16.67 0.39
CA MET A 1 20.03 -15.95 1.49
C MET A 1 18.55 -16.00 1.15
N ASN A 2 17.70 -16.45 2.08
CA ASN A 2 16.27 -16.54 1.81
C ASN A 2 15.66 -15.13 1.77
N THR A 3 14.71 -14.90 0.88
CA THR A 3 13.99 -13.63 0.74
C THR A 3 12.55 -13.84 1.20
N ALA A 4 11.94 -12.84 1.82
CA ALA A 4 10.51 -12.81 2.09
C ALA A 4 9.95 -11.50 1.53
N LEU A 5 9.02 -11.62 0.59
CA LEU A 5 8.24 -10.51 0.08
C LEU A 5 6.95 -10.37 0.89
N PHE A 6 6.82 -9.24 1.58
CA PHE A 6 5.60 -8.81 2.23
C PHE A 6 4.86 -7.86 1.29
N LEU A 7 3.69 -8.28 0.81
CA LEU A 7 2.84 -7.47 -0.05
C LEU A 7 1.74 -6.81 0.79
N SER A 8 1.74 -5.48 0.83
CA SER A 8 0.78 -4.68 1.57
C SER A 8 -0.16 -3.98 0.58
N PRO A 9 -1.49 -4.18 0.64
CA PRO A 9 -2.41 -3.38 -0.16
C PRO A 9 -2.27 -1.89 0.16
N HIS A 10 -2.32 -1.53 1.44
CA HIS A 10 -2.22 -0.15 1.92
C HIS A 10 -1.03 0.06 2.89
N LEU A 11 -0.77 1.33 3.23
CA LEU A 11 0.38 1.81 4.03
C LEU A 11 0.22 1.54 5.54
N ASP A 12 -0.11 0.31 5.90
CA ASP A 12 -0.42 -0.11 7.28
C ASP A 12 -0.73 -1.62 7.39
N ASP A 13 -1.31 -2.23 6.35
CA ASP A 13 -1.82 -3.60 6.39
C ASP A 13 -0.77 -4.62 6.87
N VAL A 14 0.47 -4.57 6.35
CA VAL A 14 1.55 -5.45 6.81
C VAL A 14 1.90 -5.19 8.29
N ALA A 15 1.94 -3.92 8.72
CA ALA A 15 2.25 -3.57 10.09
C ALA A 15 1.22 -4.17 11.06
N PHE A 16 -0.08 -4.05 10.75
CA PHE A 16 -1.15 -4.57 11.59
C PHE A 16 -1.37 -6.09 11.47
N SER A 17 -1.11 -6.68 10.30
CA SER A 17 -1.47 -8.08 10.03
C SER A 17 -0.31 -9.07 10.21
N CYS A 18 0.91 -8.70 9.79
CA CYS A 18 2.04 -9.63 9.73
C CYS A 18 3.38 -9.05 10.20
N GLY A 19 3.39 -7.90 10.88
CA GLY A 19 4.60 -7.31 11.46
C GLY A 19 5.37 -8.26 12.40
N GLY A 20 4.65 -9.09 13.17
CA GLY A 20 5.28 -10.13 14.01
C GLY A 20 6.00 -11.23 13.21
N MET A 21 5.43 -11.64 12.07
CA MET A 21 6.08 -12.60 11.16
C MET A 21 7.31 -11.96 10.51
N LEU A 22 7.20 -10.71 10.05
CA LEU A 22 8.30 -9.94 9.50
C LEU A 22 9.48 -9.88 10.47
N ALA A 23 9.23 -9.48 11.73
CA ALA A 23 10.27 -9.46 12.78
C ALA A 23 10.92 -10.84 12.98
N ARG A 24 10.12 -11.91 12.98
CA ARG A 24 10.64 -13.29 13.14
C ARG A 24 11.56 -13.68 11.98
N LEU A 25 11.16 -13.40 10.74
CA LEU A 25 11.98 -13.73 9.57
C LEU A 25 13.25 -12.87 9.51
N LYS A 26 13.16 -11.59 9.88
CA LYS A 26 14.33 -10.72 9.99
C LYS A 26 15.32 -11.22 11.03
N ALA A 27 14.86 -11.64 12.21
CA ALA A 27 15.71 -12.23 13.25
C ALA A 27 16.40 -13.53 12.79
N ARG A 28 15.79 -14.25 11.84
CA ARG A 28 16.38 -15.42 11.15
C ARG A 28 17.26 -15.05 9.96
N ARG A 29 17.60 -13.77 9.79
CA ARG A 29 18.46 -13.23 8.73
C ARG A 29 17.93 -13.44 7.31
N TRP A 30 16.60 -13.51 7.15
CA TRP A 30 16.00 -13.42 5.82
C TRP A 30 16.14 -11.98 5.30
N ARG A 31 16.30 -11.83 3.98
CA ARG A 31 16.12 -10.55 3.30
C ARG A 31 14.64 -10.21 3.32
N ILE A 32 14.28 -9.06 3.85
CA ILE A 32 12.89 -8.60 3.93
C ILE A 32 12.66 -7.54 2.87
N VAL A 33 11.73 -7.82 1.96
CA VAL A 33 11.20 -6.86 0.99
C VAL A 33 9.78 -6.51 1.41
N LEU A 34 9.49 -5.23 1.62
CA LEU A 34 8.13 -4.72 1.83
C LEU A 34 7.71 -3.96 0.58
N ALA A 35 6.66 -4.43 -0.09
CA ALA A 35 6.07 -3.75 -1.22
C ALA A 35 4.64 -3.32 -0.90
N THR A 36 4.37 -2.02 -1.00
CA THR A 36 3.06 -1.43 -0.73
C THR A 36 2.43 -0.94 -2.03
N VAL A 37 1.20 -1.40 -2.29
CA VAL A 37 0.53 -1.27 -3.60
C VAL A 37 -0.04 0.12 -3.79
N PHE A 38 -1.05 0.48 -2.99
CA PHE A 38 -1.83 1.70 -3.18
C PHE A 38 -1.20 2.89 -2.43
N THR A 39 -0.28 3.56 -3.10
CA THR A 39 0.61 4.57 -2.51
C THR A 39 0.59 5.92 -3.21
N ARG A 40 -0.16 6.07 -4.31
CA ARG A 40 -0.15 7.27 -5.15
C ARG A 40 -0.79 8.47 -4.46
N SER A 41 -0.13 9.63 -4.52
CA SER A 41 -0.75 10.91 -4.17
C SER A 41 -1.71 11.37 -5.27
N VAL A 42 -2.90 11.82 -4.89
CA VAL A 42 -3.86 12.44 -5.81
C VAL A 42 -4.08 13.87 -5.35
N THR A 43 -3.68 14.83 -6.19
CA THR A 43 -3.85 16.26 -5.91
C THR A 43 -5.32 16.65 -6.06
N HIS A 44 -5.82 17.52 -5.18
CA HIS A 44 -7.19 18.04 -5.22
C HIS A 44 -8.26 16.93 -5.25
N PRO A 45 -8.29 16.01 -4.26
CA PRO A 45 -9.32 14.98 -4.22
C PRO A 45 -10.71 15.63 -4.09
N THR A 46 -11.71 14.97 -4.67
CA THR A 46 -13.11 15.42 -4.62
C THR A 46 -14.02 14.29 -4.16
N GLY A 47 -15.25 14.65 -3.76
CA GLY A 47 -16.29 13.68 -3.44
C GLY A 47 -15.86 12.69 -2.35
N PHE A 48 -16.11 11.40 -2.60
CA PHE A 48 -15.84 10.35 -1.61
C PHE A 48 -14.36 10.24 -1.23
N ALA A 49 -13.43 10.44 -2.17
CA ALA A 49 -12.00 10.42 -1.86
C ALA A 49 -11.60 11.53 -0.88
N LEU A 50 -12.14 12.74 -1.07
CA LEU A 50 -11.91 13.84 -0.13
C LEU A 50 -12.56 13.54 1.23
N ALA A 51 -13.78 13.01 1.25
CA ALA A 51 -14.46 12.63 2.48
C ALA A 51 -13.63 11.61 3.29
N CYS A 52 -13.09 10.58 2.63
CA CYS A 52 -12.20 9.61 3.28
C CYS A 52 -10.97 10.25 3.94
N GLN A 53 -10.45 11.35 3.40
CA GLN A 53 -9.33 12.09 3.97
C GLN A 53 -9.79 12.99 5.13
N THR A 54 -10.85 13.77 4.93
CA THR A 54 -11.36 14.71 5.95
C THR A 54 -11.93 14.02 7.17
N ASP A 55 -12.51 12.81 7.01
CA ASP A 55 -12.99 11.98 8.13
C ASP A 55 -11.85 11.56 9.07
N LYS A 56 -10.60 11.59 8.60
CA LYS A 56 -9.39 11.35 9.41
C LYS A 56 -8.83 12.63 10.04
N GLY A 57 -9.55 13.75 9.94
CA GLY A 57 -9.12 15.04 10.46
C GLY A 57 -8.05 15.74 9.61
N LEU A 58 -7.86 15.31 8.36
CA LEU A 58 -6.87 15.88 7.45
C LEU A 58 -7.57 16.83 6.45
N GLY A 59 -7.13 18.09 6.42
CA GLY A 59 -7.68 19.09 5.51
C GLY A 59 -7.40 18.76 4.02
N PRO A 60 -8.15 19.37 3.08
CA PRO A 60 -8.06 19.07 1.65
C PRO A 60 -6.68 19.35 1.03
N ASP A 61 -5.93 20.30 1.59
CA ASP A 61 -4.61 20.70 1.09
C ASP A 61 -3.47 19.78 1.56
N VAL A 62 -3.77 18.82 2.44
CA VAL A 62 -2.79 17.86 2.94
C VAL A 62 -2.59 16.76 1.90
N ASP A 63 -1.34 16.48 1.53
CA ASP A 63 -1.01 15.22 0.85
C ASP A 63 -1.07 14.07 1.86
N TYR A 64 -2.27 13.54 2.05
CA TYR A 64 -2.54 12.43 2.95
C TYR A 64 -1.70 11.19 2.64
N MET A 65 -1.38 10.93 1.37
CA MET A 65 -0.57 9.78 0.99
C MET A 65 0.92 10.01 1.25
N ALA A 66 1.41 11.25 1.16
CA ALA A 66 2.77 11.57 1.62
C ALA A 66 2.96 11.33 3.12
N LEU A 67 1.95 11.69 3.93
CA LEU A 67 1.95 11.41 5.37
C LEU A 67 2.04 9.90 5.63
N ARG A 68 1.15 9.12 5.02
CA ARG A 68 1.15 7.65 5.19
C ARG A 68 2.41 6.98 4.67
N ARG A 69 3.01 7.50 3.59
CA ARG A 69 4.32 7.04 3.10
C ARG A 69 5.44 7.33 4.10
N ALA A 70 5.37 8.45 4.83
CA ALA A 70 6.33 8.72 5.90
C ALA A 70 6.15 7.73 7.07
N GLU A 71 4.92 7.38 7.42
CA GLU A 71 4.59 6.37 8.45
C GLU A 71 5.10 4.97 8.05
N ASP A 72 4.83 4.52 6.82
CA ASP A 72 5.28 3.23 6.28
C ASP A 72 6.81 3.13 6.23
N ARG A 73 7.48 4.23 5.86
CA ARG A 73 8.95 4.33 5.92
C ARG A 73 9.48 4.21 7.35
N SER A 74 8.81 4.83 8.31
CA SER A 74 9.17 4.73 9.74
C SER A 74 9.02 3.30 10.25
N PHE A 75 7.92 2.63 9.90
CA PHE A 75 7.71 1.21 10.17
C PHE A 75 8.81 0.34 9.56
N ALA A 76 9.08 0.51 8.26
CA ALA A 76 10.12 -0.24 7.56
C ALA A 76 11.50 -0.10 8.23
N ALA A 77 11.88 1.13 8.60
CA ALA A 77 13.11 1.41 9.31
C ALA A 77 13.14 0.75 10.70
N ARG A 78 12.05 0.84 11.46
CA ARG A 78 11.90 0.23 12.79
C ARG A 78 12.08 -1.29 12.75
N MET A 79 11.58 -1.93 11.69
CA MET A 79 11.56 -3.38 11.53
C MET A 79 12.79 -3.94 10.81
N GLY A 80 13.67 -3.08 10.30
CA GLY A 80 14.84 -3.48 9.55
C GLY A 80 14.50 -4.09 8.19
N VAL A 81 13.47 -3.58 7.50
CA VAL A 81 13.19 -3.94 6.11
C VAL A 81 14.41 -3.61 5.24
N ASP A 82 14.83 -4.57 4.40
CA ASP A 82 16.01 -4.41 3.54
C ASP A 82 15.69 -3.64 2.26
N GLN A 83 14.47 -3.78 1.74
CA GLN A 83 14.01 -3.07 0.55
C GLN A 83 12.54 -2.65 0.73
N LEU A 84 12.28 -1.36 0.64
CA LEU A 84 10.94 -0.77 0.66
C LEU A 84 10.55 -0.33 -0.75
N ILE A 85 9.39 -0.77 -1.23
CA ILE A 85 8.90 -0.51 -2.58
C ILE A 85 7.50 0.05 -2.51
N TRP A 86 7.25 1.15 -3.20
CA TRP A 86 5.93 1.73 -3.38
C TRP A 86 5.55 1.63 -4.86
N MET A 87 4.43 0.94 -5.15
CA MET A 87 4.04 0.66 -6.54
C MET A 87 3.36 1.84 -7.24
N ASP A 88 3.07 2.90 -6.50
CA ASP A 88 2.44 4.13 -6.96
C ASP A 88 1.10 3.90 -7.68
N LEU A 89 0.25 3.04 -7.09
CA LEU A 89 -1.12 2.83 -7.56
C LEU A 89 -2.12 3.65 -6.72
N PRO A 90 -3.23 4.12 -7.32
CA PRO A 90 -4.23 4.93 -6.61
C PRO A 90 -5.12 4.08 -5.72
N GLU A 91 -5.46 4.58 -4.54
CA GLU A 91 -6.45 4.01 -3.61
C GLU A 91 -7.85 3.89 -4.26
N ALA A 92 -8.69 2.98 -3.77
CA ALA A 92 -10.00 2.69 -4.38
C ALA A 92 -10.93 3.90 -4.52
N PRO A 93 -11.02 4.85 -3.57
CA PRO A 93 -11.80 6.08 -3.75
C PRO A 93 -11.40 6.93 -4.96
N HIS A 94 -10.21 6.71 -5.54
CA HIS A 94 -9.74 7.37 -6.75
C HIS A 94 -9.95 6.54 -8.03
N ARG A 95 -10.60 5.36 -7.94
CA ARG A 95 -10.83 4.42 -9.04
C ARG A 95 -12.33 4.18 -9.34
N GLY A 96 -13.17 5.20 -9.12
CA GLY A 96 -14.60 5.15 -9.44
C GLY A 96 -15.52 4.68 -8.31
N TYR A 97 -14.99 4.51 -7.09
CA TYR A 97 -15.80 4.19 -5.92
C TYR A 97 -16.25 5.47 -5.22
N HIS A 98 -17.55 5.58 -4.93
CA HIS A 98 -18.15 6.83 -4.43
C HIS A 98 -18.85 6.70 -3.07
N SER A 99 -18.75 5.53 -2.43
CA SER A 99 -19.31 5.30 -1.09
C SER A 99 -18.65 4.10 -0.42
N PRO A 100 -18.78 3.96 0.92
CA PRO A 100 -18.33 2.75 1.60
C PRO A 100 -19.05 1.51 1.08
N GLY A 101 -20.36 1.61 0.79
CA GLY A 101 -21.13 0.49 0.23
C GLY A 101 -20.57 0.01 -1.11
N ALA A 102 -20.07 0.91 -1.96
CA ALA A 102 -19.41 0.54 -3.21
C ALA A 102 -18.06 -0.15 -2.97
N LEU A 103 -17.28 0.28 -1.96
CA LEU A 103 -15.98 -0.34 -1.64
C LEU A 103 -16.10 -1.79 -1.18
N PHE A 104 -17.18 -2.12 -0.48
CA PHE A 104 -17.43 -3.47 0.03
C PHE A 104 -18.34 -4.32 -0.87
N ALA A 105 -18.70 -3.80 -2.04
CA ALA A 105 -19.38 -4.54 -3.09
C ALA A 105 -18.36 -5.27 -3.99
N PRO A 106 -18.80 -6.13 -4.92
CA PRO A 106 -17.91 -6.63 -5.97
C PRO A 106 -17.20 -5.48 -6.71
N PRO A 107 -15.96 -5.68 -7.19
CA PRO A 107 -15.21 -4.64 -7.88
C PRO A 107 -16.00 -4.01 -9.03
N HIS A 108 -15.87 -2.69 -9.17
CA HIS A 108 -16.52 -1.97 -10.27
C HIS A 108 -16.02 -2.53 -11.60
N ARG A 109 -16.91 -2.75 -12.56
CA ARG A 109 -16.55 -3.32 -13.88
C ARG A 109 -15.51 -2.50 -14.64
N ASP A 110 -15.46 -1.20 -14.35
CA ASP A 110 -14.54 -0.24 -14.97
C ASP A 110 -13.29 0.01 -14.09
N ASP A 111 -13.12 -0.70 -12.97
CA ASP A 111 -11.87 -0.72 -12.18
C ASP A 111 -10.88 -1.69 -12.83
N ASP A 112 -9.97 -1.16 -13.64
CA ASP A 112 -8.99 -1.89 -14.44
C ASP A 112 -7.64 -2.10 -13.71
N ILE A 113 -7.66 -2.06 -12.38
CA ILE A 113 -6.44 -2.15 -11.58
C ILE A 113 -5.72 -3.50 -11.69
N ILE A 114 -6.46 -4.58 -11.97
CA ILE A 114 -5.95 -5.95 -11.93
C ILE A 114 -4.83 -6.20 -12.95
N PRO A 115 -4.98 -5.92 -14.27
CA PRO A 115 -3.87 -6.08 -15.22
C PRO A 115 -2.60 -5.30 -14.84
N THR A 116 -2.76 -4.07 -14.35
CA THR A 116 -1.62 -3.24 -13.92
C THR A 116 -0.93 -3.83 -12.69
N LEU A 117 -1.72 -4.38 -11.75
CA LEU A 117 -1.20 -5.03 -10.55
C LEU A 117 -0.47 -6.33 -10.89
N GLU A 118 -1.02 -7.14 -11.78
CA GLU A 118 -0.39 -8.37 -12.27
C GLU A 118 0.97 -8.08 -12.91
N GLU A 119 1.04 -7.10 -13.82
CA GLU A 119 2.31 -6.70 -14.45
C GLU A 119 3.35 -6.27 -13.41
N LYS A 120 2.99 -5.35 -12.52
CA LYS A 120 3.91 -4.84 -11.48
C LYS A 120 4.36 -5.93 -10.51
N LEU A 121 3.47 -6.85 -10.13
CA LEU A 121 3.79 -7.96 -9.25
C LEU A 121 4.70 -8.99 -9.93
N SER A 122 4.43 -9.33 -11.19
CA SER A 122 5.29 -10.24 -11.95
C SER A 122 6.72 -9.70 -12.05
N LEU A 123 6.87 -8.42 -12.44
CA LEU A 123 8.19 -7.77 -12.51
C LEU A 123 8.89 -7.77 -11.14
N LEU A 124 8.15 -7.47 -10.07
CA LEU A 124 8.70 -7.46 -8.72
C LEU A 124 9.16 -8.86 -8.28
N VAL A 125 8.35 -9.90 -8.51
CA VAL A 125 8.68 -11.28 -8.16
C VAL A 125 9.92 -11.75 -8.91
N ASP A 126 10.04 -11.42 -10.20
CA ASP A 126 11.21 -11.74 -11.03
C ASP A 126 12.48 -11.03 -10.54
N GLU A 127 12.35 -9.78 -10.10
CA GLU A 127 13.45 -8.97 -9.54
C GLU A 127 13.93 -9.52 -8.19
N VAL A 128 13.00 -9.76 -7.25
CA VAL A 128 13.36 -10.04 -5.85
C VAL A 128 13.54 -11.52 -5.54
N ARG A 129 12.97 -12.40 -6.38
CA ARG A 129 13.00 -13.86 -6.26
C ARG A 129 12.71 -14.33 -4.83
N PRO A 130 11.49 -14.03 -4.32
CA PRO A 130 11.11 -14.30 -2.94
C PRO A 130 10.95 -15.80 -2.66
#